data_AF-A0A7C3MN41-F1
#
_entry.id   AF-A0A7C3MN41-F1
#
_cell.length_a   1.000
_cell.length_b   1.000
_cell.length_c   1.000
_cell.angle_alpha   90.00
_cell.angle_beta   90.00
_cell.angle_gamma   90.00
#
_symmetry.space_group_name_H-M   'P 1'
#
loop_
_entity.id
_entity.type
_entity.pdbx_description
1 polymer ?
#
loop_
_entity_poly.entity_id
_entity_poly.type
_entity_poly.pdbx_seq_one_letter_code
_entity_poly.pdbx_strand_id
1 'polypeptide(L)' 'MADGRFGFEGEIASAMRCAAAGGHFIPQAFGWMVHVYPFTGNNLKRIYSLKSPQPESQAALNPRGS' A
#
# COMPACT_ATOMS: atom_id res chain seq x y z
N MET A 1 13.61 11.92 5.28
CA MET A 1 13.06 12.67 6.43
C MET A 1 11.76 11.99 6.82
N ALA A 2 11.71 11.31 7.97
CA ALA A 2 10.47 10.77 8.50
C ALA A 2 9.84 11.86 9.35
N ASP A 3 8.73 12.42 8.86
CA ASP A 3 7.92 13.34 9.63
C ASP A 3 7.29 12.55 10.79
N GLY A 4 7.64 12.89 12.04
CA GLY A 4 7.31 12.12 13.24
C GLY A 4 5.81 12.00 13.54
N ARG A 5 4.97 12.69 12.77
CA ARG A 5 3.52 12.47 12.78
C ARG A 5 3.17 11.08 12.27
N PHE A 6 3.93 10.56 11.29
CA PHE A 6 3.66 9.28 10.63
C PHE A 6 4.54 8.15 11.18
N GLY A 7 4.00 6.93 11.19
CA GLY A 7 4.66 5.74 11.74
C GLY A 7 3.71 4.93 12.60
N PHE A 8 4.15 3.75 13.05
CA PHE A 8 3.32 2.87 13.88
C PHE A 8 2.92 3.52 15.21
N GLU A 9 3.85 4.25 15.82
CA GLU A 9 3.62 5.01 17.07
C GLU A 9 3.61 6.53 16.80
N GLY A 10 3.34 6.94 15.56
CA GLY A 10 3.34 8.36 15.17
C GLY A 10 2.28 9.17 15.91
N GLU A 11 2.46 10.49 15.97
CA GLU A 11 1.54 11.37 16.71
C GLU A 11 0.08 11.23 16.27
N ILE A 12 -0.19 10.96 14.99
CA ILE A 12 -1.56 10.80 14.47
C ILE A 12 -2.11 9.36 14.55
N ALA A 13 -1.44 8.45 15.27
CA ALA A 13 -1.93 7.08 15.48
C ALA A 13 -3.21 6.98 16.32
N SER A 14 -3.67 8.09 16.94
CA SER A 14 -4.92 8.14 17.70
C SER A 14 -5.99 8.99 16.99
N ALA A 15 -7.26 8.64 17.17
CA ALA A 15 -8.39 9.36 16.58
C ALA A 15 -8.40 10.85 16.96
N MET A 16 -8.18 11.16 18.24
CA MET A 16 -8.16 12.53 18.74
C MET A 16 -7.05 13.37 18.10
N ARG A 17 -5.81 12.84 18.05
CA ARG A 17 -4.68 13.57 17.46
C ARG A 17 -4.80 13.69 15.94
N CYS A 18 -5.33 12.67 15.27
CA CYS A 18 -5.62 12.71 13.84
C CYS A 18 -6.65 13.80 13.51
N ALA A 19 -7.75 13.89 14.27
CA ALA A 19 -8.78 14.91 14.08
C ALA A 19 -8.24 16.33 14.37
N ALA A 20 -7.42 16.50 15.42
CA ALA A 20 -6.79 17.78 15.73
C ALA A 20 -5.82 18.25 14.63
N ALA A 21 -5.21 17.31 13.89
CA ALA A 21 -4.37 17.58 12.73
C ALA A 21 -5.18 17.82 11.43
N GLY A 22 -6.51 17.82 11.49
CA GLY A 22 -7.40 17.98 10.33
C GLY A 22 -7.54 16.73 9.46
N GLY A 23 -7.15 15.56 9.98
CA GLY A 23 -7.20 14.28 9.27
C GLY A 23 -8.53 13.53 9.46
N HIS A 24 -8.71 12.49 8.65
CA HIS A 24 -9.81 11.52 8.82
C HIS A 24 -9.25 10.21 9.37
N PHE A 25 -9.65 9.86 10.59
CA PHE A 25 -9.14 8.67 11.27
C PHE A 25 -9.80 7.41 10.74
N ILE A 26 -8.99 6.46 10.28
CA ILE A 26 -9.44 5.15 9.81
C ILE A 26 -8.89 4.10 10.79
N PRO A 27 -9.72 3.49 11.66
CA PRO A 27 -9.24 2.59 12.71
C PRO A 27 -8.57 1.33 12.15
N GLN A 28 -8.95 0.90 10.94
CA GLN A 28 -8.28 -0.17 10.21
C GLN A 28 -8.42 0.08 8.70
N ALA A 29 -7.34 0.54 8.07
CA ALA A 29 -7.31 0.78 6.61
C ALA A 29 -7.09 -0.51 5.79
N PHE A 30 -6.39 -1.49 6.36
CA PHE A 30 -6.06 -2.76 5.71
C PHE A 30 -6.26 -3.94 6.67
N GLY A 31 -6.55 -5.12 6.13
CA GLY A 31 -6.65 -6.37 6.89
C GLY A 31 -5.29 -6.97 7.27
N TRP A 32 -5.28 -8.20 7.77
CA TRP A 32 -4.04 -8.89 8.11
C TRP A 32 -3.23 -9.17 6.83
N MET A 33 -2.07 -8.49 6.73
CA MET A 33 -1.15 -8.48 5.59
C MET A 33 -1.71 -7.84 4.29
N VAL A 34 -1.14 -6.69 3.91
CA VAL A 34 -1.44 -6.01 2.64
C VAL A 34 -0.36 -6.32 1.61
N HIS A 35 -0.79 -6.77 0.43
CA HIS A 35 0.11 -6.88 -0.72
C HIS A 35 0.09 -5.55 -1.48
N VAL A 36 1.27 -4.97 -1.74
CA VAL A 36 1.41 -3.69 -2.44
C VAL A 36 2.30 -3.89 -3.67
N TYR A 37 1.80 -3.49 -4.84
CA TYR A 37 2.56 -3.47 -6.10
C TYR A 37 2.85 -2.02 -6.50
N PRO A 38 3.88 -1.37 -5.94
CA PRO A 38 4.14 0.06 -6.17
C PRO A 38 4.53 0.38 -7.62
N PHE A 39 5.01 -0.61 -8.38
CA PHE A 39 5.52 -0.42 -9.75
C PHE A 39 4.48 -0.67 -10.84
N THR A 40 3.21 -0.90 -10.52
CA THR A 40 2.18 -1.19 -11.53
C THR A 40 1.46 0.06 -12.08
N GLY A 41 1.97 1.26 -11.78
CA GLY A 41 1.46 2.57 -12.21
C GLY A 41 0.71 3.31 -11.11
N ASN A 42 -0.01 4.38 -11.47
CA ASN A 42 -0.64 5.31 -10.50
C ASN A 42 -2.07 4.92 -10.09
N ASN A 43 -2.55 3.75 -10.50
CA ASN A 43 -3.91 3.31 -10.21
C ASN A 43 -3.96 2.55 -8.88
N LEU A 44 -4.59 3.14 -7.86
CA LEU A 44 -4.70 2.54 -6.51
C LEU A 44 -5.34 1.14 -6.51
N LYS A 45 -6.32 0.89 -7.39
CA LYS A 45 -6.97 -0.43 -7.52
C LYS A 45 -5.98 -1.49 -7.97
N ARG A 46 -4.98 -1.11 -8.77
CA ARG A 46 -3.91 -1.98 -9.25
C ARG A 46 -2.80 -2.15 -8.20
N ILE A 47 -2.43 -1.06 -7.53
CA ILE A 47 -1.41 -1.05 -6.47
C ILE A 47 -1.81 -1.94 -5.28
N TYR A 48 -3.07 -1.89 -4.85
CA TYR A 48 -3.60 -2.66 -3.71
C TYR A 48 -4.45 -3.89 -4.13
N SER A 49 -4.28 -4.38 -5.37
CA SER A 49 -5.04 -5.53 -5.87
C SER A 49 -4.65 -6.80 -5.12
N LEU A 50 -5.64 -7.64 -4.77
CA LEU A 50 -5.40 -8.98 -4.19
C LEU A 50 -4.85 -9.99 -5.20
N LYS A 51 -5.02 -9.71 -6.49
CA LYS A 51 -4.47 -10.52 -7.57
C LYS A 51 -3.21 -9.81 -8.08
N SER A 52 -2.09 -10.52 -8.07
CA SER A 52 -0.91 -10.08 -8.83
C SER A 52 -1.34 -9.71 -10.24
N PRO A 53 -0.85 -8.59 -10.78
CA PRO A 53 -0.87 -8.37 -12.22
C PRO A 53 -0.28 -9.63 -12.86
N GLN A 54 -1.10 -10.34 -13.62
CA GLN A 54 -0.64 -11.54 -14.33
C GLN A 54 0.50 -11.15 -15.25
N PRO A 55 1.43 -12.06 -15.50
CA PRO A 55 2.70 -11.73 -16.11
C PRO A 55 2.58 -11.41 -17.61
N GLU A 56 2.48 -10.14 -17.97
CA GLU A 56 3.32 -9.69 -19.09
C GLU A 56 4.81 -9.74 -18.71
N SER A 57 5.17 -9.77 -17.42
CA SER A 57 6.57 -9.73 -16.96
C SER A 57 7.28 -11.09 -16.90
N GLN A 58 6.57 -12.20 -16.68
CA GLN A 58 7.14 -13.56 -16.53
C GLN A 58 7.13 -14.35 -17.86
N ALA A 59 6.30 -13.97 -18.83
CA ALA A 59 6.34 -14.51 -20.20
C ALA A 59 7.54 -13.96 -21.00
N ALA A 60 8.05 -12.78 -20.66
CA ALA A 60 9.22 -12.18 -21.31
C ALA A 60 10.58 -12.73 -20.78
N LEU A 61 10.58 -13.46 -19.67
CA LEU A 61 11.80 -13.94 -19.00
C LEU A 61 12.14 -15.41 -19.28
N ASN A 62 11.33 -16.15 -20.03
CA ASN A 62 11.69 -17.51 -20.45
C ASN A 62 11.45 -17.77 -21.95
N PRO A 63 12.42 -17.45 -22.83
CA PRO A 63 12.36 -17.82 -24.23
C PRO A 63 12.67 -19.30 -24.51
N ARG A 64 12.87 -20.18 -23.51
CA ARG A 64 13.22 -21.60 -23.74
C ARG A 64 12.60 -22.59 -22.74
N GLY A 65 11.60 -23.32 -23.20
CA GLY A 65 11.11 -24.58 -22.61
C GLY A 65 9.60 -24.73 -22.83
N SER A 66 9.06 -25.66 -23.63
CA SER A 66 9.57 -26.92 -24.21
C SER A 66 9.23 -27.03 -25.69
#